data_AF-A0AAA9RZD0-F1
#
_entry.id   AF-A0AAA9RZD0-F1
#
_cell.length_a   1.000
_cell.length_b   1.000
_cell.length_c   1.000
_cell.angle_alpha   90.00
_cell.angle_beta   90.00
_cell.angle_gamma   90.00
#
_symmetry.space_group_name_H-M   'P 1'
#
loop_
_entity.id
_entity.type
_entity.pdbx_description
1 polymer ?
#
loop_
_entity_poly.entity_id
_entity_poly.type
_entity_poly.pdbx_seq_one_letter_code
_entity_poly.pdbx_strand_id
1 'polypeptide(L)'
;MTQAEIKLCSLLLQEHFGEIVEKIGVHLIRTGSQPLRVIAHDTGTSLDQVKKALCVLIQHNLVTYQVHKRGVVEYEAQCNRVLRMLRYPRYIYTAKTLYSDTGELIVEELLLNGKMTMSAVVKKVADRLTETMEDGKTMDYAEVSNTFVRLVDTHFVQRCPLVPATENSDTGPPPPAPTLVVSEKDMYLVPKLSLIGKGKRRRSSDEDATGEPKAKRPKQTTDNKEPIPDDGIYWQANLDRFHQHFRDQAIVSAVANRMDQTSSEIVRTMLRMSEVTTPSGAPFTQPLSSNEIFRSLPVGYNISKQVLDQYLTLLADDPVGCL
;
A
#
# COMPACT_ATOMS: atom_id res chain seq x y z
N MET A 1 6.31 -23.28 -8.96
CA MET A 1 6.81 -22.77 -7.67
C MET A 1 7.85 -23.71 -7.12
N THR A 2 8.90 -23.16 -6.52
CA THR A 2 9.96 -23.94 -5.87
C THR A 2 9.51 -24.38 -4.47
N GLN A 3 10.03 -25.52 -3.99
CA GLN A 3 9.75 -25.97 -2.62
C GLN A 3 10.23 -24.97 -1.56
N ALA A 4 11.30 -24.22 -1.85
CA ALA A 4 11.83 -23.19 -0.98
C ALA A 4 10.82 -22.04 -0.76
N GLU A 5 10.20 -21.54 -1.85
CA GLU A 5 9.17 -20.49 -1.77
C GLU A 5 7.99 -20.94 -0.91
N ILE A 6 7.51 -22.17 -1.11
CA ILE A 6 6.37 -22.70 -0.35
C ILE A 6 6.70 -22.79 1.14
N LYS A 7 7.90 -23.27 1.49
CA LYS A 7 8.33 -23.37 2.89
C LYS A 7 8.44 -22.00 3.53
N LEU A 8 8.93 -21.00 2.80
CA LEU A 8 9.02 -19.63 3.30
C LEU A 8 7.65 -18.98 3.46
N CYS A 9 6.73 -19.16 2.50
CA CYS A 9 5.35 -18.69 2.62
C CYS A 9 4.62 -19.30 3.83
N SER A 10 4.84 -20.59 4.09
CA SER A 10 4.30 -21.28 5.27
C SER A 10 4.71 -20.57 6.57
N LEU A 11 6.02 -20.35 6.76
CA LEU A 11 6.53 -19.68 7.96
C LEU A 11 5.96 -18.25 8.13
N LEU A 12 5.92 -17.48 7.04
CA LEU A 12 5.39 -16.11 7.07
C LEU A 12 3.90 -16.08 7.44
N LEU A 13 3.09 -16.94 6.84
CA LEU A 13 1.66 -16.97 7.13
C LEU A 13 1.39 -17.42 8.57
N GLN A 14 2.19 -18.36 9.08
CA GLN A 14 2.08 -18.84 10.46
C GLN A 14 2.40 -17.74 11.47
N GLU A 15 3.49 -17.02 11.26
CA GLU A 15 3.97 -15.97 12.17
C GLU A 15 2.99 -14.79 12.24
N HIS A 16 2.43 -14.38 11.10
CA HIS A 16 1.55 -13.21 11.03
C HIS A 16 0.06 -13.50 11.28
N PHE A 17 -0.44 -14.69 10.91
CA PHE A 17 -1.88 -14.99 10.91
C PHE A 17 -2.25 -16.27 11.65
N GLY A 18 -1.28 -17.07 12.08
CA GLY A 18 -1.49 -18.32 12.80
C GLY A 18 -1.73 -19.54 11.91
N GLU A 19 -1.80 -20.70 12.57
CA GLU A 19 -1.77 -22.03 11.94
C GLU A 19 -2.93 -22.30 10.98
N ILE A 20 -4.15 -21.86 11.33
CA ILE A 20 -5.33 -22.11 10.47
C ILE A 20 -5.19 -21.36 9.14
N VAL A 21 -4.75 -20.10 9.18
CA VAL A 21 -4.59 -19.27 7.97
C VAL A 21 -3.43 -19.78 7.12
N GLU A 22 -2.33 -20.18 7.76
CA GLU A 22 -1.20 -20.81 7.09
C GLU A 22 -1.61 -22.07 6.32
N LYS A 23 -2.33 -22.98 6.97
CA LYS A 23 -2.77 -24.24 6.35
C LYS A 23 -3.58 -24.00 5.07
N ILE A 24 -4.52 -23.06 5.11
CA ILE A 24 -5.35 -22.72 3.95
C ILE A 24 -4.54 -22.00 2.87
N GLY A 25 -3.69 -21.04 3.26
CA GLY A 25 -2.87 -20.29 2.31
C GLY A 25 -1.85 -21.17 1.58
N VAL A 26 -1.14 -22.04 2.30
CA VAL A 26 -0.17 -22.99 1.72
C VAL A 26 -0.85 -24.03 0.85
N HIS A 27 -2.04 -24.48 1.22
CA HIS A 27 -2.84 -25.38 0.38
C HIS A 27 -3.12 -24.72 -0.98
N LEU A 28 -3.68 -23.51 -1.00
CA LEU A 28 -3.95 -22.76 -2.24
C LEU A 28 -2.69 -22.48 -3.05
N ILE A 29 -1.56 -22.18 -2.40
CA ILE A 29 -0.27 -22.02 -3.07
C ILE A 29 0.15 -23.34 -3.78
N ARG A 30 -0.11 -24.50 -3.17
CA ARG A 30 0.28 -25.79 -3.76
C ARG A 30 -0.67 -26.28 -4.86
N THR A 31 -1.97 -26.11 -4.67
CA THR A 31 -3.01 -26.71 -5.52
C THR A 31 -3.56 -25.75 -6.58
N GLY A 32 -3.35 -24.45 -6.41
CA GLY A 32 -3.86 -23.41 -7.31
C GLY A 32 -5.29 -22.98 -6.98
N SER A 33 -5.99 -22.48 -8.00
CA SER A 33 -7.37 -21.98 -7.87
C SER A 33 -8.34 -23.08 -7.46
N GLN A 34 -9.06 -22.91 -6.34
CA GLN A 34 -9.99 -23.92 -5.84
C GLN A 34 -11.29 -23.34 -5.22
N PRO A 35 -12.42 -24.06 -5.32
CA PRO A 35 -13.67 -23.70 -4.64
C PRO A 35 -13.63 -23.88 -3.12
N LEU A 36 -14.44 -23.09 -2.40
CA LEU A 36 -14.54 -23.11 -0.93
C LEU A 36 -14.71 -24.52 -0.32
N ARG A 37 -15.60 -25.34 -0.88
CA ARG A 37 -15.91 -26.68 -0.35
C ARG A 37 -14.77 -27.67 -0.53
N VAL A 38 -14.03 -27.55 -1.64
CA VAL A 38 -12.86 -28.40 -1.94
C VAL A 38 -11.75 -28.09 -0.96
N ILE A 39 -11.48 -26.80 -0.72
CA ILE A 39 -10.50 -26.35 0.28
C ILE A 39 -10.82 -26.97 1.65
N ALA A 40 -12.07 -26.86 2.12
CA ALA A 40 -12.47 -27.40 3.42
C ALA A 40 -12.31 -28.92 3.53
N HIS A 41 -12.68 -29.65 2.47
CA HIS A 41 -12.54 -31.09 2.38
C HIS A 41 -11.06 -31.51 2.41
N ASP A 42 -10.25 -30.95 1.52
CA ASP A 42 -8.85 -31.36 1.32
C ASP A 42 -7.96 -30.97 2.50
N THR A 43 -8.27 -29.87 3.20
CA THR A 43 -7.56 -29.49 4.42
C THR A 43 -8.13 -30.12 5.68
N GLY A 44 -9.29 -30.81 5.61
CA GLY A 44 -9.99 -31.32 6.80
C GLY A 44 -10.35 -30.24 7.82
N THR A 45 -10.61 -29.01 7.36
CA THR A 45 -10.87 -27.85 8.21
C THR A 45 -12.35 -27.48 8.13
N SER A 46 -12.95 -27.03 9.24
CA SER A 46 -14.38 -26.66 9.21
C SER A 46 -14.65 -25.50 8.26
N LEU A 47 -15.79 -25.51 7.57
CA LEU A 47 -16.17 -24.46 6.62
C LEU A 47 -16.15 -23.05 7.24
N ASP A 48 -16.50 -22.92 8.52
CA ASP A 48 -16.45 -21.63 9.24
C ASP A 48 -15.02 -21.11 9.39
N GLN A 49 -14.08 -21.96 9.77
CA GLN A 49 -12.66 -21.62 9.87
C GLN A 49 -12.06 -21.29 8.50
N VAL A 50 -12.42 -22.02 7.44
CA VAL A 50 -11.98 -21.71 6.08
C VAL A 50 -12.49 -20.34 5.63
N LYS A 51 -13.76 -20.02 5.87
CA LYS A 51 -14.32 -18.69 5.56
C LYS A 51 -13.57 -17.57 6.28
N LYS A 52 -13.29 -17.74 7.58
CA LYS A 52 -12.52 -16.77 8.38
C LYS A 52 -11.10 -16.60 7.84
N ALA A 53 -10.42 -17.71 7.51
CA ALA A 53 -9.07 -17.68 6.96
C ALA A 53 -9.02 -16.98 5.59
N LEU A 54 -9.93 -17.32 4.68
CA LEU A 54 -10.02 -16.66 3.38
C LEU A 54 -10.34 -15.17 3.52
N CYS A 55 -11.20 -14.78 4.46
CA CYS A 55 -11.50 -13.38 4.74
C CYS A 55 -10.23 -12.60 5.12
N VAL A 56 -9.42 -13.14 6.04
CA VAL A 56 -8.13 -12.53 6.45
C VAL A 56 -7.16 -12.44 5.27
N LEU A 57 -7.03 -13.50 4.47
CA LEU A 57 -6.13 -13.52 3.31
C LEU A 57 -6.56 -12.53 2.21
N ILE A 58 -7.86 -12.42 1.93
CA ILE A 58 -8.41 -11.46 0.97
C ILE A 58 -8.24 -10.03 1.49
N GLN A 59 -8.45 -9.79 2.79
CA GLN A 59 -8.25 -8.49 3.44
C GLN A 59 -6.81 -7.96 3.25
N HIS A 60 -5.82 -8.86 3.27
CA HIS A 60 -4.40 -8.53 3.08
C HIS A 60 -3.91 -8.64 1.62
N ASN A 61 -4.84 -8.86 0.67
CA ASN A 61 -4.55 -9.08 -0.75
C ASN A 61 -3.62 -10.27 -1.03
N LEU A 62 -3.60 -11.28 -0.16
CA LEU A 62 -2.80 -12.49 -0.34
C LEU A 62 -3.53 -13.54 -1.19
N VAL A 63 -4.86 -13.46 -1.25
CA VAL A 63 -5.74 -14.31 -2.05
C VAL A 63 -6.67 -13.44 -2.88
N THR A 64 -6.84 -13.80 -4.14
CA THR A 64 -7.86 -13.26 -5.05
C THR A 64 -8.97 -14.28 -5.28
N TYR A 65 -10.13 -13.82 -5.74
CA TYR A 65 -11.24 -14.69 -6.08
C TYR A 65 -11.81 -14.32 -7.46
N GLN A 66 -12.34 -15.31 -8.16
CA GLN A 66 -13.01 -15.13 -9.45
C GLN A 66 -14.25 -16.02 -9.54
N VAL A 67 -15.27 -15.53 -10.26
CA VAL A 67 -16.50 -16.30 -10.53
C VAL A 67 -16.33 -17.05 -11.84
N HIS A 68 -16.33 -18.38 -11.79
CA HIS A 68 -16.22 -19.21 -12.99
C HIS A 68 -17.58 -19.36 -13.69
N LYS A 69 -17.60 -19.86 -14.94
CA LYS A 69 -18.79 -19.95 -15.84
C LYS A 69 -20.05 -20.62 -15.23
N ARG A 70 -19.91 -21.38 -14.14
CA ARG A 70 -21.02 -22.06 -13.44
C ARG A 70 -21.48 -21.33 -12.16
N GLY A 71 -21.05 -20.10 -11.93
CA GLY A 71 -21.35 -19.34 -10.71
C GLY A 71 -20.57 -19.83 -9.47
N VAL A 72 -19.55 -20.66 -9.66
CA VAL A 72 -18.68 -21.13 -8.58
C VAL A 72 -17.56 -20.12 -8.36
N VAL A 73 -17.38 -19.69 -7.11
CA VAL A 73 -16.28 -18.82 -6.71
C VAL A 73 -15.06 -19.68 -6.43
N GLU A 74 -13.97 -19.41 -7.13
CA GLU A 74 -12.67 -20.01 -6.85
C GLU A 74 -11.73 -18.98 -6.22
N TYR A 75 -10.86 -19.47 -5.35
CA TYR A 75 -9.88 -18.68 -4.61
C TYR A 75 -8.48 -19.08 -5.07
N GLU A 76 -7.64 -18.10 -5.33
CA GLU A 76 -6.27 -18.29 -5.80
C GLU A 76 -5.30 -17.48 -4.93
N ALA A 77 -4.24 -18.13 -4.44
CA ALA A 77 -3.23 -17.47 -3.62
C ALA A 77 -2.11 -16.86 -4.46
N GLN A 78 -1.71 -15.64 -4.10
CA GLN A 78 -0.62 -14.91 -4.76
C GLN A 78 0.70 -15.13 -4.00
N CYS A 79 1.44 -16.18 -4.35
CA CYS A 79 2.70 -16.53 -3.68
C CYS A 79 3.70 -15.36 -3.63
N ASN A 80 3.93 -14.67 -4.76
CA ASN A 80 4.80 -13.49 -4.82
C ASN A 80 4.39 -12.40 -3.82
N ARG A 81 3.08 -12.24 -3.58
CA ARG A 81 2.56 -11.23 -2.66
C ARG A 81 2.78 -11.59 -1.19
N VAL A 82 2.76 -12.89 -0.86
CA VAL A 82 3.12 -13.40 0.47
C VAL A 82 4.62 -13.19 0.73
N LEU A 83 5.49 -13.54 -0.23
CA LEU A 83 6.94 -13.34 -0.09
C LEU A 83 7.32 -11.86 0.09
N ARG A 84 6.54 -10.94 -0.49
CA ARG A 84 6.74 -9.49 -0.32
C ARG A 84 6.54 -8.99 1.12
N MET A 85 5.96 -9.79 2.04
CA MET A 85 5.85 -9.46 3.46
C MET A 85 7.22 -9.23 4.12
N LEU A 86 8.24 -10.01 3.72
CA LEU A 86 9.62 -9.84 4.19
C LEU A 86 10.21 -8.45 3.92
N ARG A 87 9.65 -7.72 2.95
CA ARG A 87 10.13 -6.39 2.57
C ARG A 87 9.38 -5.25 3.28
N TYR A 88 8.38 -5.56 4.12
CA TYR A 88 7.59 -4.55 4.83
C TYR A 88 8.44 -3.54 5.61
N PRO A 89 9.45 -3.96 6.40
CA PRO A 89 10.31 -3.00 7.11
C PRO A 89 11.01 -2.01 6.16
N ARG A 90 11.44 -2.48 4.98
CA ARG A 90 12.09 -1.63 3.97
C ARG A 90 11.12 -0.65 3.34
N TYR A 91 9.88 -1.06 3.06
CA TYR A 91 8.84 -0.15 2.55
C TYR A 91 8.53 0.96 3.56
N ILE A 92 8.36 0.59 4.85
CA ILE A 92 8.09 1.52 5.95
C ILE A 92 9.23 2.54 6.09
N TYR A 93 10.48 2.07 6.13
CA TYR A 93 11.65 2.94 6.21
C TYR A 93 11.78 3.90 5.01
N THR A 94 11.44 3.43 3.81
CA THR A 94 11.45 4.27 2.61
C THR A 94 10.38 5.36 2.70
N ALA A 95 9.19 5.02 3.18
CA ALA A 95 8.12 5.99 3.42
C ALA A 95 8.55 7.04 4.46
N LYS A 96 9.22 6.63 5.54
CA LYS A 96 9.82 7.53 6.53
C LYS A 96 10.79 8.52 5.90
N THR A 97 11.68 8.02 5.04
CA THR A 97 12.74 8.82 4.40
C THR A 97 12.15 9.87 3.46
N LEU A 98 11.05 9.56 2.78
CA LEU A 98 10.43 10.45 1.78
C LEU A 98 9.34 11.36 2.35
N TYR A 99 8.63 10.94 3.41
CA TYR A 99 7.40 11.58 3.91
C TYR A 99 7.34 11.71 5.44
N SER A 100 8.49 11.66 6.12
CA SER A 100 8.63 11.72 7.57
C SER A 100 7.87 10.64 8.34
N ASP A 101 7.80 10.76 9.66
CA ASP A 101 7.13 9.80 10.55
C ASP A 101 5.63 9.65 10.22
N THR A 102 4.98 10.70 9.70
CA THR A 102 3.58 10.63 9.28
C THR A 102 3.40 9.66 8.10
N GLY A 103 4.26 9.73 7.08
CA GLY A 103 4.21 8.80 5.96
C GLY A 103 4.62 7.38 6.32
N GLU A 104 5.58 7.23 7.25
CA GLU A 104 5.96 5.94 7.82
C GLU A 104 4.75 5.20 8.39
N LEU A 105 4.00 5.86 9.28
CA LEU A 105 2.86 5.26 9.96
C LEU A 105 1.67 5.01 9.02
N ILE A 106 1.44 5.86 8.02
CA ILE A 106 0.42 5.62 6.99
C ILE A 106 0.70 4.30 6.26
N VAL A 107 1.94 4.10 5.79
CA VAL A 107 2.31 2.90 5.04
C VAL A 107 2.32 1.67 5.96
N GLU A 108 2.79 1.81 7.20
CA GLU A 108 2.74 0.74 8.20
C GLU A 108 1.30 0.25 8.44
N GLU A 109 0.35 1.17 8.71
CA GLU A 109 -1.05 0.79 8.93
C GLU A 109 -1.66 0.08 7.71
N LEU A 110 -1.37 0.56 6.49
CA LEU A 110 -1.85 -0.09 5.26
C LEU A 110 -1.23 -1.47 5.04
N LEU A 111 0.04 -1.68 5.39
CA LEU A 111 0.70 -2.98 5.24
C LEU A 111 0.24 -4.00 6.28
N LEU A 112 0.03 -3.57 7.52
CA LEU A 112 -0.33 -4.44 8.65
C LEU A 112 -1.82 -4.78 8.73
N ASN A 113 -2.71 -3.88 8.27
CA ASN A 113 -4.16 -4.13 8.28
C ASN A 113 -4.71 -4.49 6.89
N GLY A 114 -3.91 -4.36 5.83
CA GLY A 114 -4.33 -4.55 4.44
C GLY A 114 -5.18 -3.39 3.93
N LYS A 115 -6.44 -3.68 3.57
CA LYS A 115 -7.37 -2.70 3.00
C LYS A 115 -7.94 -1.77 4.07
N MET A 116 -7.78 -0.45 3.91
CA MET A 116 -8.35 0.52 4.84
C MET A 116 -8.94 1.73 4.11
N THR A 117 -9.97 2.36 4.69
CA THR A 117 -10.48 3.65 4.22
C THR A 117 -9.51 4.78 4.61
N MET A 118 -9.54 5.89 3.88
CA MET A 118 -8.68 7.05 4.19
C MET A 118 -9.00 7.60 5.58
N SER A 119 -10.28 7.72 5.93
CA SER A 119 -10.72 8.17 7.25
C SER A 119 -10.19 7.28 8.39
N ALA A 120 -10.15 5.96 8.20
CA ALA A 120 -9.65 5.02 9.19
C ALA A 120 -8.13 5.14 9.38
N VAL A 121 -7.38 5.28 8.28
CA VAL A 121 -5.93 5.47 8.31
C VAL A 121 -5.58 6.80 8.99
N VAL A 122 -6.18 7.91 8.55
CA VAL A 122 -5.92 9.25 9.10
C VAL A 122 -6.17 9.28 10.61
N LYS A 123 -7.29 8.71 11.05
CA LYS A 123 -7.63 8.62 12.47
C LYS A 123 -6.59 7.82 13.26
N LYS A 124 -6.28 6.59 12.83
CA LYS A 124 -5.33 5.74 13.55
C LYS A 124 -3.93 6.36 13.64
N VAL A 125 -3.45 6.94 12.54
CA VAL A 125 -2.13 7.56 12.48
C VAL A 125 -2.09 8.80 13.38
N ALA A 126 -3.12 9.65 13.34
CA ALA A 126 -3.19 10.82 14.22
C ALA A 126 -3.24 10.42 15.71
N ASP A 127 -4.00 9.38 16.06
CA ASP A 127 -4.05 8.84 17.42
C ASP A 127 -2.65 8.35 17.87
N ARG A 128 -1.98 7.51 17.06
CA ARG A 128 -0.63 6.99 17.35
C ARG A 128 0.44 8.08 17.45
N LEU A 129 0.43 9.07 16.55
CA LEU A 129 1.38 10.19 16.61
C LEU A 129 1.16 11.04 17.85
N THR A 130 -0.10 11.27 18.23
CA THR A 130 -0.42 12.05 19.42
C THR A 130 0.07 11.38 20.71
N GLU A 131 0.15 10.05 20.75
CA GLU A 131 0.74 9.30 21.87
C GLU A 131 2.26 9.52 21.99
N THR A 132 2.96 9.77 20.87
CA THR A 132 4.41 10.05 20.85
C THR A 132 4.76 11.53 21.08
N MET A 133 3.78 12.43 21.02
CA MET A 133 3.98 13.87 21.20
C MET A 133 3.94 14.29 22.67
N GLU A 134 4.70 15.33 23.02
CA GLU A 134 4.67 16.01 24.32
C GLU A 134 3.25 16.37 24.78
N ASP A 135 3.04 16.31 26.09
CA ASP A 135 1.74 16.61 26.72
C ASP A 135 1.18 17.97 26.27
N GLY A 136 -0.10 17.96 25.89
CA GLY A 136 -0.82 19.14 25.39
C GLY A 136 -0.74 19.37 23.88
N LYS A 137 0.23 18.78 23.16
CA LYS A 137 0.24 18.80 21.69
C LYS A 137 -0.62 17.68 21.11
N THR A 138 -1.22 17.86 19.94
CA THR A 138 -2.04 16.84 19.30
C THR A 138 -1.77 16.86 17.81
N MET A 139 -1.78 15.68 17.17
CA MET A 139 -1.70 15.59 15.73
C MET A 139 -3.04 15.98 15.09
N ASP A 140 -2.99 16.87 14.10
CA ASP A 140 -4.16 17.29 13.33
C ASP A 140 -4.41 16.29 12.18
N TYR A 141 -5.67 15.94 11.97
CA TYR A 141 -6.08 15.10 10.84
C TYR A 141 -5.73 15.75 9.50
N ALA A 142 -5.73 17.09 9.42
CA ALA A 142 -5.37 17.81 8.20
C ALA A 142 -3.92 17.51 7.76
N GLU A 143 -2.97 17.45 8.70
CA GLU A 143 -1.55 17.18 8.40
C GLU A 143 -1.34 15.75 7.89
N VAL A 144 -2.00 14.78 8.55
CA VAL A 144 -1.98 13.38 8.15
C VAL A 144 -2.65 13.20 6.78
N SER A 145 -3.80 13.83 6.57
CA SER A 145 -4.53 13.83 5.30
C SER A 145 -3.67 14.40 4.17
N ASN A 146 -3.01 15.55 4.36
CA ASN A 146 -2.10 16.13 3.37
C ASN A 146 -0.96 15.17 3.00
N THR A 147 -0.41 14.46 3.98
CA THR A 147 0.64 13.47 3.72
C THR A 147 0.11 12.25 2.97
N PHE A 148 -1.11 11.79 3.31
CA PHE A 148 -1.79 10.74 2.57
C PHE A 148 -2.02 11.14 1.10
N VAL A 149 -2.49 12.36 0.84
CA VAL A 149 -2.67 12.87 -0.53
C VAL A 149 -1.35 12.86 -1.30
N ARG A 150 -0.25 13.36 -0.70
CA ARG A 150 1.07 13.32 -1.34
C ARG A 150 1.53 11.90 -1.67
N LEU A 151 1.29 10.93 -0.79
CA LEU A 151 1.59 9.51 -1.03
C LEU A 151 0.77 8.93 -2.19
N VAL A 152 -0.48 9.37 -2.35
CA VAL A 152 -1.35 8.99 -3.47
C VAL A 152 -0.87 9.65 -4.77
N ASP A 153 -0.59 10.96 -4.76
CA ASP A 153 -0.12 11.72 -5.93
C ASP A 153 1.20 11.18 -6.50
N THR A 154 2.03 10.61 -5.63
CA THR A 154 3.32 9.96 -5.98
C THR A 154 3.21 8.45 -6.18
N HIS A 155 1.98 7.93 -6.21
CA HIS A 155 1.59 6.55 -6.49
C HIS A 155 2.11 5.49 -5.49
N PHE A 156 2.59 5.88 -4.29
CA PHE A 156 2.99 4.93 -3.24
C PHE A 156 1.78 4.29 -2.55
N VAL A 157 0.64 4.97 -2.59
CA VAL A 157 -0.67 4.48 -2.12
C VAL A 157 -1.65 4.52 -3.27
N GLN A 158 -2.47 3.48 -3.41
CA GLN A 158 -3.45 3.35 -4.49
C GLN A 158 -4.77 2.79 -3.97
N ARG A 159 -5.87 3.07 -4.67
CA ARG A 159 -7.16 2.45 -4.38
C ARG A 159 -7.13 0.95 -4.67
N CYS A 160 -7.91 0.21 -3.89
CA CYS A 160 -8.21 -1.19 -4.16
C CYS A 160 -9.22 -1.31 -5.31
N PRO A 161 -9.28 -2.46 -5.99
CA PRO A 161 -10.34 -2.76 -6.95
C PRO A 161 -11.73 -2.57 -6.31
N LEU A 162 -12.63 -1.89 -7.01
CA LEU A 162 -13.96 -1.52 -6.52
C LEU A 162 -15.02 -2.45 -7.11
N VAL A 163 -16.14 -2.59 -6.40
CA VAL A 163 -17.35 -3.15 -7.00
C VAL A 163 -17.94 -2.05 -7.90
N PRO A 164 -18.19 -2.31 -9.19
CA PRO A 164 -18.81 -1.31 -10.06
C PRO A 164 -20.17 -0.90 -9.48
N ALA A 165 -20.44 0.40 -9.46
CA ALA A 165 -21.74 0.92 -9.07
C ALA A 165 -22.77 0.41 -10.08
N THR A 166 -23.66 -0.48 -9.65
CA THR A 166 -24.83 -0.88 -10.43
C THR A 166 -25.80 0.30 -10.45
N GLU A 167 -25.57 1.29 -11.31
CA GLU A 167 -26.48 2.44 -11.49
C GLU A 167 -27.78 2.06 -12.22
N ASN A 168 -27.91 0.82 -12.68
CA ASN A 168 -29.18 0.31 -13.18
C ASN A 168 -29.55 -0.96 -12.43
N SER A 169 -30.77 -0.97 -11.92
CA SER A 169 -31.46 -2.09 -11.29
C SER A 169 -31.37 -3.36 -12.13
N ASP A 170 -30.36 -4.19 -11.89
CA ASP A 170 -30.40 -5.57 -12.32
C ASP A 170 -31.36 -6.28 -11.36
N THR A 171 -32.60 -6.51 -11.81
CA THR A 171 -33.69 -7.14 -11.03
C THR A 171 -33.49 -8.64 -10.82
N GLY A 172 -32.29 -9.14 -11.12
CA GLY A 172 -31.89 -10.54 -10.93
C GLY A 172 -31.45 -10.86 -9.49
N PRO A 173 -31.31 -12.16 -9.17
CA PRO A 173 -30.69 -12.58 -7.92
C PRO A 173 -29.26 -12.02 -7.82
N PRO A 174 -28.81 -11.62 -6.62
CA PRO A 174 -27.45 -11.11 -6.44
C PRO A 174 -26.42 -12.15 -6.90
N PRO A 175 -25.33 -11.72 -7.57
CA PRO A 175 -24.32 -12.66 -8.04
C PRO A 175 -23.63 -13.37 -6.87
N PRO A 176 -23.07 -14.58 -7.08
CA PRO A 176 -22.42 -15.37 -6.02
C PRO A 176 -21.26 -14.67 -5.32
N ALA A 177 -20.57 -13.76 -6.02
CA ALA A 177 -19.57 -12.84 -5.48
C ALA A 177 -19.54 -11.56 -6.34
N PRO A 178 -19.21 -10.40 -5.75
CA PRO A 178 -19.09 -9.16 -6.50
C PRO A 178 -17.89 -9.24 -7.45
N THR A 179 -18.04 -8.78 -8.69
CA THR A 179 -16.92 -8.68 -9.63
C THR A 179 -16.19 -7.36 -9.38
N LEU A 180 -14.93 -7.43 -8.96
CA LEU A 180 -14.13 -6.23 -8.72
C LEU A 180 -13.48 -5.74 -10.01
N VAL A 181 -13.58 -4.44 -10.27
CA VAL A 181 -13.01 -3.78 -11.44
C VAL A 181 -12.02 -2.72 -10.99
N VAL A 182 -10.89 -2.65 -11.68
CA VAL A 182 -9.89 -1.59 -11.50
C VAL A 182 -10.21 -0.48 -12.49
N SER A 183 -10.52 0.72 -11.98
CA SER A 183 -10.61 1.93 -12.78
C SER A 183 -9.26 2.66 -12.71
N GLU A 184 -8.53 2.70 -13.82
CA GLU A 184 -7.23 3.42 -13.90
C GLU A 184 -7.40 4.90 -13.58
N LYS A 185 -8.54 5.50 -13.97
CA LYS A 185 -8.83 6.92 -13.72
C LYS A 185 -9.01 7.24 -12.24
N ASP A 186 -9.56 6.30 -11.48
CA ASP A 186 -9.90 6.52 -10.06
C ASP A 186 -8.81 6.02 -9.11
N MET A 187 -7.81 5.27 -9.61
CA MET A 187 -6.79 4.58 -8.81
C MET A 187 -6.03 5.52 -7.86
N TYR A 188 -5.78 6.74 -8.30
CA TYR A 188 -5.06 7.79 -7.55
C TYR A 188 -5.91 9.03 -7.29
N LEU A 189 -7.22 8.97 -7.54
CA LEU A 189 -8.11 10.06 -7.21
C LEU A 189 -8.39 10.03 -5.70
N VAL A 190 -8.19 11.13 -4.98
CA VAL A 190 -8.54 11.20 -3.55
C VAL A 190 -9.96 11.79 -3.42
N PRO A 191 -10.88 11.15 -2.66
CA PRO A 191 -12.19 11.75 -2.40
C PRO A 191 -12.03 13.05 -1.61
N LYS A 192 -12.86 14.06 -1.91
CA LYS A 192 -12.85 15.33 -1.17
C LYS A 192 -13.50 15.11 0.19
N LEU A 193 -12.68 14.81 1.19
CA LEU A 193 -13.13 14.59 2.57
C LEU A 193 -12.70 15.75 3.46
N SER A 194 -13.67 16.39 4.12
CA SER A 194 -13.40 17.36 5.19
C SER A 194 -13.16 16.62 6.50
N LEU A 195 -12.02 15.93 6.62
CA LEU A 195 -11.63 15.25 7.85
C LEU A 195 -11.08 16.30 8.84
N ILE A 196 -11.96 16.78 9.72
CA ILE A 196 -11.58 17.71 10.80
C ILE A 196 -11.54 16.92 12.11
N GLY A 197 -10.39 16.93 12.78
CA GLY A 197 -10.23 16.21 14.03
C GLY A 197 -8.81 16.28 14.56
N LYS A 198 -8.65 15.85 15.81
CA LYS A 198 -7.36 15.75 16.48
C LYS A 198 -7.20 14.35 17.02
N GLY A 199 -5.97 13.83 16.97
CA GLY A 199 -5.63 12.56 17.56
C GLY A 199 -5.96 12.54 19.06
N LYS A 200 -6.40 11.38 19.54
CA LYS A 200 -6.75 11.16 20.94
C LYS A 200 -5.63 10.41 21.63
N ARG A 201 -5.16 10.92 22.78
CA ARG A 201 -4.33 10.13 23.69
C ARG A 201 -5.19 9.08 24.37
N ARG A 202 -4.68 7.85 24.47
CA ARG A 202 -5.18 6.88 25.44
C ARG A 202 -4.87 7.40 26.84
N ARG A 203 -5.84 8.05 27.49
CA ARG A 203 -5.78 8.25 28.94
C ARG A 203 -5.98 6.89 29.60
N SER A 204 -4.92 6.30 30.15
CA SER A 204 -5.09 5.32 31.23
C SER A 204 -5.64 6.11 32.43
N SER A 205 -6.92 5.95 32.74
CA SER A 205 -7.48 6.60 33.93
C SER A 205 -6.98 5.88 35.18
N ASP A 206 -6.00 6.46 35.86
CA ASP A 206 -5.66 6.17 37.27
C ASP A 206 -5.84 7.44 38.15
N GLU A 207 -6.70 8.37 37.74
CA GLU A 207 -7.00 9.61 38.49
C GLU A 207 -8.49 9.78 38.85
N ASP A 208 -9.25 8.69 39.03
CA ASP A 208 -10.62 8.72 39.59
C ASP A 208 -10.65 8.15 41.03
N ALA A 209 -9.67 8.50 41.87
CA ALA A 209 -9.64 8.08 43.29
C ALA A 209 -10.07 9.16 44.30
N THR A 210 -10.38 10.39 43.87
CA THR A 210 -10.86 11.45 44.77
C THR A 210 -11.85 12.38 44.06
N GLY A 211 -13.12 11.98 43.99
CA GLY A 211 -14.21 12.84 43.51
C GLY A 211 -15.52 12.08 43.30
N GLU A 212 -16.44 12.24 44.24
CA GLU A 212 -17.86 11.83 44.32
C GLU A 212 -18.54 11.07 43.15
N PRO A 213 -19.37 10.04 43.46
CA PRO A 213 -19.99 9.17 42.46
C PRO A 213 -21.10 9.89 41.69
N LYS A 214 -20.82 10.33 40.45
CA LYS A 214 -21.87 10.74 39.51
C LYS A 214 -22.56 9.51 38.91
N ALA A 215 -23.88 9.48 39.04
CA ALA A 215 -24.77 8.39 38.66
C ALA A 215 -24.51 7.86 37.24
N LYS A 216 -24.42 6.53 37.13
CA LYS A 216 -24.37 5.77 35.87
C LYS A 216 -25.58 6.14 35.00
N ARG A 217 -25.38 6.98 33.97
CA ARG A 217 -26.35 7.11 32.88
C ARG A 217 -26.33 5.82 32.05
N PRO A 218 -27.49 5.31 31.61
CA PRO A 218 -27.57 4.03 30.92
C PRO A 218 -26.80 4.08 29.60
N LYS A 219 -26.16 2.96 29.25
CA LYS A 219 -25.61 2.69 27.92
C LYS A 219 -26.76 2.78 26.91
N GLN A 220 -26.92 3.94 26.31
CA GLN A 220 -27.80 4.12 25.16
C GLN A 220 -27.08 3.46 23.97
N THR A 221 -27.62 2.35 23.50
CA THR A 221 -27.30 1.73 22.22
C THR A 221 -27.66 2.71 21.11
N THR A 222 -26.72 3.57 20.73
CA THR A 222 -26.84 4.44 19.57
C THR A 222 -26.22 3.76 18.36
N ASP A 223 -27.05 3.01 17.66
CA ASP A 223 -26.80 2.42 16.33
C ASP A 223 -26.90 3.46 15.19
N ASN A 224 -26.66 4.74 15.50
CA ASN A 224 -26.53 5.82 14.51
C ASN A 224 -25.06 6.25 14.43
N LYS A 225 -24.21 5.43 13.83
CA LYS A 225 -22.97 5.96 13.25
C LYS A 225 -23.35 6.66 11.96
N GLU A 226 -23.12 7.97 11.87
CA GLU A 226 -23.14 8.64 10.58
C GLU A 226 -22.30 7.81 9.59
N PRO A 227 -22.79 7.58 8.36
CA PRO A 227 -22.06 6.82 7.37
C PRO A 227 -20.70 7.47 7.17
N ILE A 228 -19.65 6.65 7.29
CA ILE A 228 -18.28 7.10 7.07
C ILE A 228 -18.23 7.65 5.63
N PRO A 229 -17.74 8.88 5.40
CA PRO A 229 -17.92 9.57 4.13
C PRO A 229 -17.19 8.91 2.95
N ASP A 230 -16.22 8.04 3.23
CA ASP A 230 -15.45 7.24 2.27
C ASP A 230 -15.69 5.74 2.40
N ASP A 231 -16.85 5.33 2.94
CA ASP A 231 -17.21 3.91 2.99
C ASP A 231 -17.23 3.28 1.59
N GLY A 232 -16.70 2.07 1.48
CA GLY A 232 -16.46 1.38 0.21
C GLY A 232 -15.23 1.83 -0.58
N ILE A 233 -14.54 2.92 -0.21
CA ILE A 233 -13.28 3.34 -0.85
C ILE A 233 -12.09 2.87 -0.01
N TYR A 234 -11.54 1.72 -0.41
CA TYR A 234 -10.38 1.14 0.27
C TYR A 234 -9.07 1.47 -0.44
N TRP A 235 -8.03 1.66 0.35
CA TRP A 235 -6.67 1.96 -0.08
C TRP A 235 -5.71 0.85 0.35
N GLN A 236 -4.62 0.73 -0.40
CA GLN A 236 -3.52 -0.20 -0.14
C GLN A 236 -2.18 0.41 -0.55
N ALA A 237 -1.09 -0.09 0.02
CA ALA A 237 0.25 0.26 -0.44
C ALA A 237 0.53 -0.31 -1.85
N ASN A 238 1.05 0.53 -2.75
CA ASN A 238 1.48 0.12 -4.08
C ASN A 238 2.92 -0.41 -4.03
N LEU A 239 3.06 -1.73 -3.90
CA LEU A 239 4.37 -2.37 -3.77
C LEU A 239 5.25 -2.21 -5.01
N ASP A 240 4.67 -2.10 -6.20
CA ASP A 240 5.42 -1.97 -7.44
C ASP A 240 6.07 -0.58 -7.56
N ARG A 241 5.43 0.47 -7.02
CA ARG A 241 6.03 1.80 -6.91
C ARG A 241 7.27 1.81 -6.01
N PHE A 242 7.24 1.06 -4.90
CA PHE A 242 8.43 0.87 -4.06
C PHE A 242 9.54 0.13 -4.79
N HIS A 243 9.21 -0.88 -5.59
CA HIS A 243 10.22 -1.61 -6.38
C HIS A 243 10.84 -0.73 -7.46
N GLN A 244 10.04 0.10 -8.13
CA GLN A 244 10.54 1.13 -9.04
C GLN A 244 11.52 2.06 -8.33
N HIS A 245 11.16 2.58 -7.15
CA HIS A 245 12.07 3.42 -6.36
C HIS A 245 13.37 2.69 -6.00
N PHE A 246 13.31 1.42 -5.59
CA PHE A 246 14.51 0.64 -5.25
C PHE A 246 15.41 0.36 -6.46
N ARG A 247 14.81 0.10 -7.62
CA ARG A 247 15.53 -0.02 -8.89
C ARG A 247 16.27 1.28 -9.18
N ASP A 248 15.57 2.40 -9.11
CA ASP A 248 16.12 3.71 -9.43
C ASP A 248 17.28 4.08 -8.49
N GLN A 249 17.14 3.80 -7.17
CA GLN A 249 18.23 3.98 -6.21
C GLN A 249 19.45 3.09 -6.51
N ALA A 250 19.24 1.85 -6.95
CA ALA A 250 20.33 0.96 -7.32
C ALA A 250 21.09 1.47 -8.56
N ILE A 251 20.36 1.93 -9.59
CA ILE A 251 20.94 2.51 -10.81
C ILE A 251 21.76 3.76 -10.45
N VAL A 252 21.16 4.68 -9.70
CA VAL A 252 21.80 5.94 -9.30
C VAL A 252 23.06 5.68 -8.47
N SER A 253 23.00 4.74 -7.52
CA SER A 253 24.17 4.37 -6.72
C SER A 253 25.28 3.74 -7.57
N ALA A 254 24.93 2.90 -8.55
CA ALA A 254 25.91 2.31 -9.46
C ALA A 254 26.62 3.38 -10.32
N VAL A 255 25.87 4.36 -10.83
CA VAL A 255 26.43 5.49 -11.59
C VAL A 255 27.33 6.35 -10.71
N ALA A 256 26.91 6.67 -9.48
CA ALA A 256 27.71 7.46 -8.55
C ALA A 256 29.08 6.82 -8.24
N ASN A 257 29.10 5.49 -8.08
CA ASN A 257 30.31 4.75 -7.75
C ASN A 257 31.26 4.60 -8.95
N ARG A 258 30.73 4.62 -10.17
CA ARG A 258 31.51 4.35 -11.39
C ARG A 258 32.01 5.60 -12.09
N MET A 259 31.22 6.68 -12.04
CA MET A 259 31.54 7.94 -12.69
C MET A 259 31.79 9.00 -11.61
N ASP A 260 30.75 9.74 -11.25
CA ASP A 260 30.80 10.76 -10.21
C ASP A 260 29.39 11.10 -9.68
N GLN A 261 29.35 11.94 -8.66
CA GLN A 261 28.09 12.39 -8.06
C GLN A 261 27.23 13.19 -9.05
N THR A 262 27.84 13.99 -9.94
CA THR A 262 27.13 14.81 -10.92
C THR A 262 26.39 13.95 -11.93
N SER A 263 27.07 12.94 -12.49
CA SER A 263 26.45 11.96 -13.40
C SER A 263 25.28 11.25 -12.73
N SER A 264 25.44 10.86 -11.46
CA SER A 264 24.37 10.20 -10.70
C SER A 264 23.15 11.09 -10.50
N GLU A 265 23.33 12.40 -10.33
CA GLU A 265 22.22 13.36 -10.18
C GLU A 265 21.47 13.57 -11.49
N ILE A 266 22.18 13.60 -12.62
CA ILE A 266 21.56 13.68 -13.95
C ILE A 266 20.67 12.46 -14.16
N VAL A 267 21.19 11.25 -13.90
CA VAL A 267 20.42 10.01 -14.01
C VAL A 267 19.25 9.98 -13.02
N ARG A 268 19.45 10.41 -11.77
CA ARG A 268 18.39 10.55 -10.77
C ARG A 268 17.27 11.47 -11.26
N THR A 269 17.63 12.58 -11.89
CA THR A 269 16.67 13.55 -12.46
C THR A 269 15.86 12.92 -13.59
N MET A 270 16.52 12.22 -14.52
CA MET A 270 15.84 11.51 -15.62
C MET A 270 14.86 10.44 -15.12
N LEU A 271 15.29 9.63 -14.14
CA LEU A 271 14.44 8.60 -13.55
C LEU A 271 13.24 9.22 -12.80
N ARG A 272 13.46 10.32 -12.07
CA ARG A 272 12.40 11.06 -11.38
C ARG A 272 11.35 11.60 -12.35
N MET A 273 11.77 12.13 -13.49
CA MET A 273 10.87 12.60 -14.55
C MET A 273 10.08 11.46 -15.22
N SER A 274 10.57 10.22 -15.10
CA SER A 274 9.98 9.03 -15.71
C SER A 274 9.07 8.24 -14.76
N GLU A 275 8.95 8.65 -13.48
CA GLU A 275 8.30 7.85 -12.42
C GLU A 275 6.84 7.48 -12.73
N VAL A 276 6.08 8.43 -13.28
CA VAL A 276 4.64 8.28 -13.55
C VAL A 276 4.29 8.02 -15.02
N THR A 277 5.27 8.16 -15.91
CA THR A 277 5.08 8.01 -17.37
C THR A 277 5.56 6.66 -17.90
N THR A 278 6.35 5.93 -17.11
CA THR A 278 6.96 4.66 -17.51
C THR A 278 6.53 3.55 -16.55
N PRO A 279 5.98 2.43 -17.05
CA PRO A 279 5.68 1.25 -16.22
C PRO A 279 6.95 0.69 -15.54
N SER A 280 6.81 0.14 -14.34
CA SER A 280 7.95 -0.37 -13.54
C SER A 280 8.74 -1.49 -14.22
N GLY A 281 8.10 -2.28 -15.09
CA GLY A 281 8.72 -3.37 -15.84
C GLY A 281 9.16 -3.02 -17.27
N ALA A 282 9.06 -1.75 -17.69
CA ALA A 282 9.43 -1.36 -19.04
C ALA A 282 10.97 -1.46 -19.25
N PRO A 283 11.43 -1.94 -20.41
CA PRO A 283 12.87 -2.05 -20.70
C PRO A 283 13.53 -0.67 -20.92
N PHE A 284 12.75 0.34 -21.33
CA PHE A 284 13.22 1.69 -21.59
C PHE A 284 12.23 2.70 -21.01
N THR A 285 12.74 3.85 -20.54
CA THR A 285 11.91 5.00 -20.18
C THR A 285 11.48 5.76 -21.43
N GLN A 286 10.52 6.67 -21.27
CA GLN A 286 10.24 7.65 -22.33
C GLN A 286 11.49 8.51 -22.60
N PRO A 287 11.77 8.86 -23.87
CA PRO A 287 12.89 9.71 -24.21
C PRO A 287 12.68 11.12 -23.64
N LEU A 288 13.73 11.70 -23.07
CA LEU A 288 13.74 13.05 -22.51
C LEU A 288 14.74 13.90 -23.26
N SER A 289 14.37 15.14 -23.59
CA SER A 289 15.33 16.06 -24.20
C SER A 289 16.29 16.61 -23.14
N SER A 290 17.53 16.90 -23.54
CA SER A 290 18.50 17.51 -22.63
C SER A 290 18.06 18.89 -22.12
N ASN A 291 17.19 19.59 -22.83
CA ASN A 291 16.58 20.85 -22.39
C ASN A 291 15.60 20.64 -21.23
N GLU A 292 14.79 19.59 -21.27
CA GLU A 292 13.87 19.26 -20.19
C GLU A 292 14.64 18.81 -18.95
N ILE A 293 15.64 17.93 -19.14
CA ILE A 293 16.52 17.47 -18.06
C ILE A 293 17.20 18.67 -17.38
N PHE A 294 17.75 19.62 -18.16
CA PHE A 294 18.41 20.80 -17.63
C PHE A 294 17.50 21.66 -16.75
N ARG A 295 16.23 21.82 -17.14
CA ARG A 295 15.24 22.60 -16.38
C ARG A 295 14.79 21.89 -15.10
N SER A 296 14.88 20.56 -15.07
CA SER A 296 14.46 19.73 -13.94
C SER A 296 15.58 19.40 -12.96
N LEU A 297 16.84 19.75 -13.27
CA LEU A 297 17.95 19.60 -12.34
C LEU A 297 17.74 20.43 -11.06
N PRO A 298 18.18 19.93 -9.90
CA PRO A 298 18.10 20.70 -8.66
C PRO A 298 18.91 22.00 -8.77
N VAL A 299 18.35 23.11 -8.27
CA VAL A 299 18.97 24.45 -8.27
C VAL A 299 20.36 24.53 -7.61
N GLY A 300 20.74 23.53 -6.80
CA GLY A 300 22.08 23.45 -6.21
C GLY A 300 23.19 22.99 -7.18
N TYR A 301 22.82 22.41 -8.33
CA TYR A 301 23.79 21.95 -9.34
C TYR A 301 24.03 23.06 -10.37
N ASN A 302 25.09 23.85 -10.15
CA ASN A 302 25.49 24.95 -11.01
C ASN A 302 26.29 24.49 -12.25
N ILE A 303 25.74 23.55 -13.03
CA ILE A 303 26.33 23.15 -14.32
C ILE A 303 25.73 23.96 -15.46
N SER A 304 26.52 24.27 -16.48
CA SER A 304 26.00 24.90 -17.70
C SER A 304 25.33 23.84 -18.59
N LYS A 305 24.46 24.29 -19.51
CA LYS A 305 23.82 23.38 -20.48
C LYS A 305 24.83 22.60 -21.33
N GLN A 306 25.93 23.25 -21.71
CA GLN A 306 27.02 22.62 -22.47
C GLN A 306 27.69 21.50 -21.66
N VAL A 307 27.91 21.72 -20.37
CA VAL A 307 28.48 20.71 -19.47
C VAL A 307 27.50 19.54 -19.30
N LEU A 308 26.19 19.79 -19.17
CA LEU A 308 25.20 18.71 -19.15
C LEU A 308 25.27 17.84 -20.42
N ASP A 309 25.36 18.44 -21.60
CA ASP A 309 25.43 17.68 -22.86
C ASP A 309 26.71 16.82 -22.95
N GLN A 310 27.83 17.31 -22.39
CA GLN A 310 29.06 16.52 -22.26
C GLN A 310 28.85 15.30 -21.35
N TYR A 311 28.21 15.47 -20.19
CA TYR A 311 27.89 14.35 -19.29
C TYR A 311 26.95 13.34 -19.94
N LEU A 312 25.91 13.79 -20.64
CA LEU A 312 24.98 12.89 -21.33
C LEU A 312 25.68 12.07 -22.42
N THR A 313 26.61 12.68 -23.16
CA THR A 313 27.42 11.97 -24.16
C THR A 313 28.32 10.93 -23.48
N LEU A 314 29.00 11.32 -22.41
CA LEU A 314 29.87 10.42 -21.64
C LEU A 314 29.11 9.23 -21.05
N LEU A 315 27.89 9.46 -20.56
CA LEU A 315 27.00 8.41 -20.02
C LEU A 315 26.51 7.45 -21.11
N ALA A 316 26.28 7.94 -22.33
CA ALA A 316 25.84 7.12 -23.47
C ALA A 316 26.98 6.29 -24.09
N ASP A 317 28.19 6.86 -24.13
CA ASP A 317 29.38 6.18 -24.65
C ASP A 317 29.95 5.14 -23.66
N ASP A 318 29.41 5.09 -22.44
CA ASP A 318 29.87 4.19 -21.42
C ASP A 318 29.52 2.71 -21.75
N PRO A 319 30.48 1.76 -21.65
CA PRO A 319 30.27 0.37 -22.04
C PRO A 319 29.17 -0.40 -21.29
N VAL A 320 28.72 0.07 -20.12
CA VAL A 320 27.64 -0.56 -19.36
C VAL A 320 26.27 -0.22 -19.95
N GLY A 321 26.16 0.85 -20.76
CA GLY A 321 24.92 1.23 -21.43
C GLY A 321 23.81 1.60 -20.45
N CYS A 322 24.09 2.51 -19.52
CA CYS A 322 23.09 3.03 -18.57
C CYS A 322 22.12 4.05 -19.19
N LEU A 323 22.49 4.64 -20.33
CA LEU A 323 21.68 5.52 -21.18
C LEU A 323 21.58 4.96 -22.60
#